data_AF-A0A6I5N1I2-F1
#
_entry.id   AF-A0A6I5N1I2-F1
#
_cell.length_a   1.000
_cell.length_b   1.000
_cell.length_c   1.000
_cell.angle_alpha   90.00
_cell.angle_beta   90.00
_cell.angle_gamma   90.00
#
_symmetry.space_group_name_H-M   'P 1'
#
loop_
_entity.id
_entity.type
_entity.pdbx_description
1 polymer ?
#
loop_
_entity_poly.entity_id
_entity_poly.type
_entity_poly.pdbx_seq_one_letter_code
_entity_poly.pdbx_strand_id
1 'polypeptide(L)' 'MRKQTIEYTSPLDALVAVAKRLSLYESRQGMESEEFFNQYQQGQLSDDVALVEWANDYRHYLEIRKALEEQLYRAA' A
#
# COMPACT_ATOMS: atom_id res chain seq x y z
N MET A 1 -11.82 -1.96 -28.34
CA MET A 1 -10.90 -1.72 -27.21
C MET A 1 -11.70 -1.83 -25.91
N ARG A 2 -11.55 -2.92 -25.15
CA ARG A 2 -12.27 -3.11 -23.87
C ARG A 2 -11.48 -2.42 -22.77
N LYS A 3 -12.01 -1.32 -22.23
CA LYS A 3 -11.48 -0.70 -21.01
C LYS A 3 -11.88 -1.63 -19.86
N GLN A 4 -10.93 -2.40 -19.34
CA GLN A 4 -11.14 -3.18 -18.14
C GLN A 4 -11.13 -2.21 -16.97
N THR A 5 -12.33 -1.75 -16.57
CA THR A 5 -12.51 -1.09 -15.28
C THR A 5 -12.28 -2.18 -14.24
N ILE A 6 -11.16 -2.11 -13.52
CA ILE A 6 -10.92 -2.98 -12.38
C ILE A 6 -11.85 -2.46 -11.28
N GLU A 7 -13.04 -3.03 -11.18
CA GLU A 7 -13.98 -2.76 -10.10
C GLU A 7 -13.49 -3.50 -8.86
N TYR A 8 -12.82 -2.80 -7.95
CA TYR A 8 -12.44 -3.34 -6.65
C TYR A 8 -13.72 -3.66 -5.86
N THR A 9 -14.16 -4.92 -5.95
CA THR A 9 -15.49 -5.33 -5.46
C THR A 9 -15.50 -5.52 -3.94
N SER A 10 -14.34 -5.48 -3.29
CA SER A 10 -14.18 -5.71 -1.85
C SER A 10 -12.96 -4.97 -1.29
N PRO A 11 -12.95 -4.54 -0.01
CA PRO A 11 -11.77 -3.98 0.65
C PRO A 11 -10.56 -4.94 0.61
N LEU A 12 -10.80 -6.25 0.55
CA LEU A 12 -9.74 -7.24 0.32
C LEU A 12 -9.09 -7.09 -1.08
N ASP A 13 -9.88 -6.79 -2.10
CA ASP A 13 -9.39 -6.60 -3.47
C ASP A 13 -8.55 -5.32 -3.59
N ALA A 14 -8.99 -4.24 -2.91
CA ALA A 14 -8.20 -3.02 -2.75
C ALA A 14 -6.88 -3.31 -2.04
N LEU A 15 -6.89 -4.08 -0.94
CA LEU A 15 -5.68 -4.48 -0.22
C LEU A 15 -4.70 -5.22 -1.13
N VAL A 16 -5.18 -6.20 -1.91
CA VAL A 16 -4.37 -6.98 -2.85
C VAL A 16 -3.80 -6.10 -3.97
N ALA A 17 -4.57 -5.14 -4.46
CA ALA A 17 -4.12 -4.23 -5.51
C ALA A 17 -2.98 -3.32 -5.04
N VAL A 18 -3.12 -2.75 -3.83
CA VAL A 18 -2.08 -1.93 -3.22
C VAL A 18 -0.85 -2.78 -2.87
N ALA A 19 -1.04 -3.98 -2.31
CA ALA A 19 0.07 -4.90 -2.02
C ALA A 19 0.89 -5.27 -3.28
N LYS A 20 0.22 -5.48 -4.43
CA LYS A 20 0.92 -5.69 -5.70
C LYS A 20 1.76 -4.49 -6.14
N ARG A 21 1.24 -3.27 -5.94
CA ARG A 21 2.01 -2.04 -6.24
C ARG A 21 3.22 -1.92 -5.33
N LEU A 22 3.04 -2.14 -4.03
CA LEU A 22 4.12 -2.16 -3.04
C LEU A 22 5.21 -3.17 -3.43
N SER A 23 4.83 -4.39 -3.80
CA SER A 23 5.78 -5.41 -4.24
C SER A 23 6.62 -5.00 -5.47
N LEU A 24 6.05 -4.20 -6.37
CA LEU A 24 6.80 -3.62 -7.50
C LEU A 24 7.83 -2.59 -7.03
N TYR A 25 7.48 -1.73 -6.07
CA TYR A 25 8.43 -0.77 -5.50
C TYR A 25 9.54 -1.50 -4.73
N GLU A 26 9.18 -2.51 -3.92
CA GLU A 26 10.11 -3.33 -3.15
C GLU A 26 11.11 -4.04 -4.06
N SER A 27 10.63 -4.67 -5.13
CA SER A 27 11.49 -5.32 -6.11
C SER A 27 12.39 -4.34 -6.87
N ARG A 28 11.96 -3.09 -7.07
CA ARG A 28 12.77 -2.07 -7.77
C ARG A 28 13.85 -1.48 -6.88
N GLN A 29 13.54 -1.26 -5.61
CA GLN A 29 14.41 -0.58 -4.65
C GLN A 29 15.24 -1.57 -3.83
N GLY A 30 14.89 -2.86 -3.85
CA GLY A 30 15.57 -3.90 -3.07
C GLY A 30 15.35 -3.75 -1.56
N MET A 31 14.26 -3.11 -1.16
CA MET A 31 13.93 -2.76 0.23
C MET A 31 12.45 -3.02 0.48
N GLU A 32 12.11 -3.55 1.64
CA GLU A 32 10.71 -3.77 2.02
C GLU A 32 9.99 -2.44 2.27
N SER A 33 8.69 -2.39 1.98
CA SER A 33 7.90 -1.15 2.14
C SER A 33 7.83 -0.69 3.60
N GLU A 34 7.92 -1.62 4.56
CA GLU A 34 7.98 -1.29 5.98
C GLU A 34 9.27 -0.56 6.35
N GLU A 35 10.41 -1.08 5.89
CA GLU A 35 11.74 -0.47 6.09
C GLU A 35 11.81 0.91 5.42
N PHE A 36 11.35 1.00 4.17
CA PHE A 36 11.24 2.26 3.45
C PHE A 36 10.39 3.28 4.20
N PHE A 37 9.21 2.87 4.68
CA PHE A 37 8.30 3.77 5.38
C PHE A 37 8.88 4.24 6.72
N ASN A 38 9.58 3.37 7.45
CA ASN A 38 10.29 3.76 8.68
C ASN A 38 11.34 4.85 8.40
N GLN A 39 12.16 4.68 7.36
CA GLN A 39 13.15 5.69 6.95
C GLN A 39 12.49 6.99 6.46
N TYR A 40 11.37 6.86 5.74
CA TYR A 40 10.59 8.00 5.24
C TYR A 40 10.00 8.82 6.40
N GLN A 41 9.42 8.15 7.41
CA GLN A 41 8.91 8.81 8.61
C GLN A 41 10.01 9.48 9.45
N GLN A 42 11.23 8.96 9.41
CA GLN A 42 12.39 9.56 10.08
C GLN A 42 12.99 10.73 9.29
N GLY A 43 12.47 11.05 8.11
CA GLY A 43 12.99 12.12 7.24
C GLY A 43 14.37 11.80 6.66
N GLN A 44 14.72 10.51 6.57
CA GLN A 44 16.01 10.06 6.01
C GLN A 44 15.97 9.93 4.48
N LEU A 45 14.78 9.97 3.90
CA LEU A 45 14.55 9.84 2.47
C LEU A 45 14.22 11.21 1.86
N SER A 46 14.65 11.42 0.62
CA SER A 46 14.34 12.67 -0.11
C SER A 46 12.86 12.75 -0.44
N ASP A 47 12.35 13.98 -0.60
CA ASP A 47 11.00 14.28 -1.07
C ASP A 47 10.82 14.01 -2.58
N ASP A 48 11.42 12.94 -3.09
CA ASP A 48 11.22 12.49 -4.46
C ASP A 48 9.77 12.04 -4.65
N VAL A 49 9.15 12.47 -5.75
CA VAL A 49 7.76 12.14 -6.07
C VAL A 49 7.51 10.63 -6.00
N ALA A 50 8.46 9.82 -6.47
CA ALA A 50 8.35 8.36 -6.42
C ALA A 50 8.32 7.80 -4.98
N LEU A 51 9.05 8.42 -4.04
CA LEU A 51 9.07 8.02 -2.63
C LEU A 51 7.79 8.50 -1.93
N VAL A 52 7.32 9.72 -2.23
CA VAL A 52 6.03 10.23 -1.73
C VAL A 52 4.87 9.33 -2.21
N GLU A 53 4.87 8.91 -3.48
CA GLU A 53 3.88 7.99 -4.03
C GLU A 53 3.93 6.63 -3.31
N TRP A 54 5.13 6.06 -3.13
CA TRP A 54 5.29 4.78 -2.43
C TRP A 54 4.83 4.87 -0.97
N ALA A 55 5.17 5.94 -0.25
CA ALA A 55 4.73 6.16 1.12
C ALA A 55 3.20 6.30 1.20
N ASN A 56 2.58 6.94 0.22
CA ASN A 56 1.14 7.08 0.16
C ASN A 56 0.42 5.76 -0.14
N ASP A 57 0.91 4.95 -1.10
CA ASP A 57 0.40 3.59 -1.34
C ASP A 57 0.55 2.73 -0.07
N TYR A 58 1.69 2.80 0.64
CA TYR A 58 1.90 2.01 1.85
C TYR A 58 0.98 2.43 3.00
N ARG A 59 0.80 3.75 3.19
CA ARG A 59 -0.18 4.26 4.16
C ARG A 59 -1.59 3.79 3.83
N HIS A 60 -1.98 3.82 2.56
CA HIS A 60 -3.30 3.37 2.14
C HIS A 60 -3.51 1.86 2.41
N TYR A 61 -2.48 1.05 2.17
CA TYR A 61 -2.48 -0.37 2.54
C TYR A 61 -2.76 -0.58 4.04
N LEU A 62 -2.10 0.18 4.91
CA LEU A 62 -2.29 0.08 6.36
C LEU A 62 -3.71 0.47 6.79
N GLU A 63 -4.29 1.50 6.19
CA GLU A 63 -5.67 1.92 6.48
C GLU A 63 -6.68 0.85 6.08
N ILE A 64 -6.54 0.26 4.88
CA ILE A 64 -7.41 -0.82 4.41
C ILE A 64 -7.26 -2.05 5.32
N ARG A 65 -6.02 -2.41 5.67
CA ARG A 65 -5.74 -3.54 6.56
C ARG A 65 -6.42 -3.35 7.91
N LYS A 66 -6.25 -2.18 8.52
CA LYS A 66 -6.86 -1.83 9.81
C LYS A 66 -8.39 -1.88 9.74
N ALA A 67 -8.98 -1.31 8.69
CA ALA A 67 -10.43 -1.36 8.49
C ALA A 67 -10.95 -2.81 8.39
N LEU A 68 -10.20 -3.69 7.71
CA LEU A 68 -10.52 -5.10 7.60
C LEU A 68 -10.39 -5.85 8.93
N GLU A 69 -9.34 -5.56 9.70
CA GLU A 69 -9.12 -6.09 11.05
C GLU A 69 -10.27 -5.68 11.99
N GLU A 70 -10.71 -4.42 11.94
CA GLU A 70 -11.86 -3.94 12.72
C GLU A 70 -13.16 -4.65 12.32
N GLN A 71 -13.38 -4.90 11.02
CA GLN A 71 -14.54 -5.66 10.56
C GLN A 71 -14.53 -7.11 11.06
N LEU A 72 -13.36 -7.76 11.04
CA LEU A 72 -13.18 -9.12 11.55
C LEU A 72 -13.41 -9.19 13.06
N TYR A 73 -12.87 -8.24 13.82
CA TYR A 73 -13.07 -8.18 15.27
C TYR A 73 -14.53 -7.99 15.66
N ARG A 74 -15.29 -7.18 14.91
CA ARG A 74 -16.73 -6.96 15.16
C ARG A 74 -17.61 -8.14 14.76
N ALA A 75 -17.11 -9.04 13.93
CA ALA A 75 -17.84 -10.22 13.46
C ALA A 75 -17.59 -11.48 14.32
N ALA A 76 -16.69 -11.39 15.30
CA ALA A 76 -16.36 -12.45 16.27
C ALA A 76 -17.09 -12.22 17.60
#